data_AF-A0A7V9ZV37-F1
#
_entry.id   AF-A0A7V9ZV37-F1
#
_cell.length_a   1.000
_cell.length_b   1.000
_cell.length_c   1.000
_cell.angle_alpha   90.00
_cell.angle_beta   90.00
_cell.angle_gamma   90.00
#
_symmetry.space_group_name_H-M   'P 1'
#
loop_
_entity.id
_entity.type
_entity.pdbx_description
1 polymer ?
#
loop_
_entity_poly.entity_id
_entity_poly.type
_entity_poly.pdbx_seq_one_letter_code
_entity_poly.pdbx_strand_id
1 'polypeptide(L)'
;MRAIVIEQPNNVALRDVETPAPGLGEVRVRSICAGVCRTDLDIATGALDPRWVRFPVIPGHEWSGVVDEVGEGVTGIEPGERVVCEGNIPCLACPRCRAGDTHLCANYDAVGFTRGGGWGEFVVVPARILHRLPDHVSFEAAVLVEPGACVVKALERARIEPAETVGVIGVGAMGALAIRIARLRSPATIVAYGLRD
;
A
#
# COMPACT_ATOMS: atom_id res chain seq x y z
N MET A 1 17.32 10.96 7.44
CA MET A 1 15.88 11.07 7.76
C MET A 1 15.55 10.25 9.00
N ARG A 2 14.46 10.60 9.71
CA ARG A 2 13.89 9.74 10.75
C ARG A 2 13.00 8.66 10.13
N ALA A 3 13.03 7.45 10.69
CA ALA A 3 12.17 6.34 10.29
C ALA A 3 11.92 5.36 11.44
N ILE A 4 10.77 4.70 11.42
CA ILE A 4 10.56 3.49 12.22
C ILE A 4 11.24 2.32 11.50
N VAL A 5 12.22 1.71 12.15
CA VAL A 5 13.00 0.59 11.62
C VAL A 5 12.68 -0.64 12.44
N ILE A 6 12.41 -1.74 11.75
CA ILE A 6 12.38 -3.09 12.31
C ILE A 6 13.68 -3.76 11.92
N GLU A 7 14.59 -3.91 12.89
CA GLU A 7 15.91 -4.52 12.66
C GLU A 7 15.80 -6.05 12.52
N GLN A 8 14.84 -6.62 13.23
CA GLN A 8 14.45 -8.03 13.26
C GLN A 8 13.14 -8.16 14.07
N PRO A 9 12.45 -9.31 14.07
CA PRO A 9 11.27 -9.50 14.91
C PRO A 9 11.48 -9.10 16.37
N ASN A 10 10.49 -8.40 16.93
CA ASN A 10 10.43 -7.83 18.28
C ASN A 10 11.48 -6.73 18.57
N ASN A 11 12.13 -6.18 17.53
CA ASN A 11 13.05 -5.04 17.65
C ASN A 11 12.61 -3.90 16.72
N VAL A 12 11.76 -3.02 17.25
CA VAL A 12 11.22 -1.85 16.54
C VAL A 12 11.73 -0.58 17.22
N ALA A 13 12.33 0.34 16.46
CA ALA A 13 12.84 1.58 17.00
C ALA A 13 12.69 2.74 16.01
N LEU A 14 12.48 3.95 16.55
CA LEU A 14 12.70 5.19 15.80
C LEU A 14 14.20 5.41 15.67
N ARG A 15 14.69 5.59 14.44
CA ARG A 15 16.11 5.78 14.13
C ARG A 15 16.29 6.96 13.18
N ASP A 16 17.46 7.58 13.26
CA ASP A 16 18.00 8.42 12.18
C ASP A 16 18.79 7.53 11.23
N VAL A 17 18.36 7.49 9.97
CA VAL A 17 18.97 6.71 8.89
C VAL A 17 19.34 7.63 7.72
N GLU A 18 20.15 7.14 6.79
CA GLU A 18 20.45 7.87 5.55
C GLU A 18 19.17 8.14 4.75
N THR A 19 19.04 9.34 4.20
CA THR A 19 17.94 9.65 3.29
C THR A 19 18.24 8.98 1.94
N PRO A 20 17.39 8.06 1.46
CA PRO A 20 17.66 7.35 0.21
C PRO A 20 17.66 8.32 -0.98
N ALA A 21 18.48 8.05 -1.99
CA ALA A 21 18.45 8.77 -3.27
C ALA A 21 17.70 7.95 -4.32
N PRO A 22 16.86 8.55 -5.17
CA PRO A 22 16.20 7.82 -6.25
C PRO A 22 17.19 7.42 -7.35
N GLY A 23 17.16 6.16 -7.76
CA GLY A 23 17.92 5.67 -8.92
C GLY A 23 17.20 5.85 -10.26
N LEU A 24 17.70 5.18 -11.30
CA LEU A 24 17.10 5.15 -12.64
C LEU A 24 15.63 4.68 -12.58
N GLY A 25 14.71 5.52 -13.05
CA GLY A 25 13.28 5.24 -13.09
C GLY A 25 12.58 5.25 -11.72
N GLU A 26 13.28 5.67 -10.66
CA GLU A 26 12.75 5.76 -9.31
C GLU A 26 12.47 7.20 -8.90
N VAL A 27 11.61 7.36 -7.90
CA VAL A 27 11.16 8.64 -7.37
C VAL A 27 11.28 8.57 -5.86
N ARG A 28 11.83 9.62 -5.26
CA ARG A 28 11.75 9.84 -3.82
C ARG A 28 10.52 10.66 -3.50
N VAL A 29 9.72 10.15 -2.58
CA VAL A 29 8.50 10.80 -2.10
C VAL A 29 8.67 11.10 -0.62
N ARG A 30 8.33 12.31 -0.21
CA ARG A 30 8.18 12.66 1.20
C ARG A 30 6.87 12.09 1.70
N SER A 31 6.94 11.16 2.65
CA SER A 31 5.76 10.56 3.28
C SER A 31 5.07 11.61 4.17
N ILE A 32 3.77 11.82 3.96
CA ILE A 32 2.97 12.79 4.74
C ILE A 32 2.10 12.05 5.75
N CYS A 33 1.42 11.01 5.29
CA CYS A 33 0.60 10.14 6.11
C CYS A 33 0.90 8.70 5.77
N ALA A 34 1.00 7.85 6.79
CA ALA A 34 1.12 6.41 6.63
C ALA A 34 0.14 5.70 7.57
N GLY A 35 -0.49 4.65 7.04
CA GLY A 35 -1.37 3.75 7.76
C GLY A 35 -0.60 2.70 8.54
N VAL A 36 -1.33 1.96 9.36
CA VAL A 36 -0.83 0.79 10.08
C VAL A 36 -1.74 -0.38 9.72
N CYS A 37 -1.18 -1.35 9.02
CA CYS A 37 -1.87 -2.56 8.65
C CYS A 37 -1.54 -3.67 9.67
N ARG A 38 -2.43 -4.66 9.78
CA ARG A 38 -2.15 -5.86 10.57
C ARG A 38 -0.84 -6.53 10.13
N THR A 39 -0.55 -6.50 8.84
CA THR A 39 0.68 -7.11 8.32
C THR A 39 1.95 -6.42 8.82
N ASP A 40 1.92 -5.11 9.13
CA ASP A 40 3.06 -4.44 9.76
C ASP A 40 3.31 -4.99 11.18
N LEU A 41 2.25 -5.35 11.92
CA LEU A 41 2.38 -6.03 13.21
C LEU A 41 2.91 -7.46 13.06
N ASP A 42 2.49 -8.16 12.02
CA ASP A 42 2.99 -9.51 11.74
C ASP A 42 4.49 -9.47 11.35
N ILE A 43 4.96 -8.43 10.66
CA ILE A 43 6.39 -8.17 10.45
C ILE A 43 7.08 -7.91 11.79
N ALA A 44 6.53 -6.97 12.59
CA ALA A 44 7.11 -6.57 13.86
C ALA A 44 7.24 -7.71 14.87
N THR A 45 6.30 -8.66 14.87
CA THR A 45 6.31 -9.82 15.78
C THR A 45 6.99 -11.05 15.19
N GLY A 46 7.31 -11.05 13.89
CA GLY A 46 7.86 -12.21 13.18
C GLY A 46 6.83 -13.28 12.82
N ALA A 47 5.54 -12.95 12.85
CA ALA A 47 4.45 -13.83 12.43
C ALA A 47 4.32 -13.91 10.89
N LEU A 48 4.84 -12.93 10.15
CA LEU A 48 4.90 -12.99 8.69
C LEU A 48 5.95 -14.01 8.23
N ASP A 49 5.61 -14.84 7.24
CA ASP A 49 6.56 -15.80 6.65
C ASP A 49 7.82 -15.04 6.16
N PRO A 50 9.03 -15.43 6.64
CA PRO A 50 10.29 -14.74 6.32
C PRO A 50 10.59 -14.61 4.83
N ARG A 51 9.97 -15.44 3.97
CA ARG A 51 10.14 -15.30 2.51
C ARG A 51 9.66 -13.93 1.99
N TRP A 52 8.70 -13.30 2.66
CA TRP A 52 8.04 -12.06 2.21
C TRP A 52 8.65 -10.77 2.78
N VAL A 53 9.65 -10.85 3.65
CA VAL A 53 10.24 -9.66 4.29
C VAL A 53 11.76 -9.74 4.28
N ARG A 54 12.43 -8.59 4.24
CA ARG A 54 13.90 -8.49 4.35
C ARG A 54 14.25 -7.49 5.44
N PHE A 55 14.86 -7.97 6.52
CA PHE A 55 15.32 -7.12 7.61
C PHE A 55 16.76 -6.63 7.35
N PRO A 56 17.15 -5.43 7.82
CA PRO A 56 16.28 -4.43 8.45
C PRO A 56 15.30 -3.82 7.44
N VAL A 57 14.10 -3.46 7.90
CA VAL A 57 13.06 -2.86 7.05
C VAL A 57 12.45 -1.63 7.70
N ILE A 58 12.14 -0.62 6.89
CA ILE A 58 11.23 0.47 7.24
C ILE A 58 9.85 0.05 6.73
N PRO A 59 8.85 -0.25 7.59
CA PRO A 59 7.52 -0.69 7.15
C PRO A 59 6.66 0.44 6.55
N GLY A 60 5.38 0.13 6.32
CA GLY A 60 4.39 1.07 5.80
C GLY A 60 4.22 0.93 4.30
N HIS A 61 3.27 0.09 3.89
CA HIS A 61 2.83 -0.04 2.50
C HIS A 61 1.59 0.80 2.18
N GLU A 62 0.92 1.32 3.21
CA GLU A 62 -0.23 2.22 3.10
C GLU A 62 0.24 3.65 3.37
N TRP A 63 0.48 4.46 2.36
CA TRP A 63 0.95 5.84 2.56
C TRP A 63 0.55 6.79 1.44
N SER A 64 0.59 8.08 1.75
CA SER A 64 0.39 9.17 0.79
C SER A 64 1.43 10.26 1.01
N GLY A 65 1.84 10.91 -0.07
CA GLY A 65 3.03 11.74 -0.06
C GLY A 65 3.12 12.80 -1.14
N VAL A 66 4.21 13.55 -1.12
CA VAL A 66 4.56 14.54 -2.14
C VAL A 66 5.90 14.17 -2.75
N VAL A 67 5.97 14.16 -4.08
CA VAL A 67 7.21 13.90 -4.81
C VAL A 67 8.25 14.94 -4.41
N ASP A 68 9.41 14.45 -3.96
CA ASP A 68 10.53 15.28 -3.50
C ASP A 68 11.62 15.37 -4.57
N GLU A 69 12.03 14.22 -5.13
CA GLU A 69 13.08 14.13 -6.14
C GLU A 69 12.74 13.00 -7.14
N VAL A 70 13.07 13.22 -8.41
CA VAL A 70 12.91 12.22 -9.47
C VAL A 70 14.29 11.78 -9.97
N GLY A 71 14.47 10.47 -10.12
CA GLY A 71 15.69 9.90 -10.67
C GLY A 71 15.74 9.99 -12.19
N GLU A 72 16.88 9.60 -12.75
CA GLU A 72 17.10 9.60 -14.20
C GLU A 72 16.03 8.78 -14.95
N GLY A 73 15.60 9.24 -16.13
CA GLY A 73 14.67 8.52 -16.99
C GLY A 73 13.21 8.50 -16.53
N VAL A 74 12.88 9.11 -15.38
CA VAL A 74 11.50 9.34 -14.97
C VAL A 74 10.88 10.41 -15.87
N THR A 75 9.70 10.10 -16.42
CA THR A 75 8.92 11.03 -17.24
C THR A 75 7.48 11.06 -16.73
N GLY A 76 6.83 12.22 -16.84
CA GLY A 76 5.42 12.36 -16.49
C GLY A 76 5.11 12.29 -14.99
N ILE A 77 6.10 12.47 -14.12
CA ILE A 77 5.95 12.75 -12.67
C ILE A 77 6.98 13.83 -12.32
N GLU A 78 6.59 14.82 -11.51
CA GLU A 78 7.42 15.98 -11.18
C GLU A 78 7.46 16.24 -9.66
N PRO A 79 8.54 16.84 -9.13
CA PRO A 79 8.58 17.33 -7.76
C PRO A 79 7.38 18.23 -7.42
N GLY A 80 6.82 18.04 -6.23
CA GLY A 80 5.62 18.75 -5.77
C GLY A 80 4.30 18.03 -6.06
N GLU A 81 4.28 17.02 -6.94
CA GLU A 81 3.07 16.25 -7.19
C GLU A 81 2.65 15.41 -5.97
N ARG A 82 1.35 15.34 -5.73
CA ARG A 82 0.76 14.53 -4.66
C ARG A 82 0.52 13.12 -5.18
N VAL A 83 0.96 12.11 -4.43
CA VAL A 83 0.94 10.72 -4.91
C VAL A 83 0.57 9.72 -3.81
N VAL A 84 0.06 8.59 -4.27
CA VAL A 84 -0.02 7.31 -3.54
C VAL A 84 0.71 6.24 -4.35
N CYS A 85 0.92 5.07 -3.77
CA CYS A 85 1.70 4.00 -4.38
C CYS A 85 0.98 2.66 -4.31
N GLU A 86 1.23 1.78 -5.27
CA GLU A 86 0.92 0.35 -5.13
C GLU A 86 1.87 -0.29 -4.10
N GLY A 87 1.38 -1.27 -3.32
CA GLY A 87 2.23 -1.99 -2.36
C GLY A 87 3.20 -2.97 -3.03
N ASN A 88 2.78 -3.62 -4.12
CA ASN A 88 3.59 -4.59 -4.87
C ASN A 88 4.35 -3.93 -6.02
N ILE A 89 5.57 -4.39 -6.27
CA ILE A 89 6.41 -3.92 -7.37
C ILE A 89 6.53 -5.05 -8.41
N PRO A 90 5.66 -5.09 -9.44
CA PRO A 90 5.71 -6.15 -10.42
C PRO A 90 6.96 -6.03 -11.30
N CYS A 91 7.55 -7.17 -11.66
CA CYS A 91 8.71 -7.22 -12.56
C CYS A 91 8.37 -6.94 -14.02
N LEU A 92 7.07 -6.97 -14.39
CA LEU A 92 6.54 -6.76 -15.74
C LEU A 92 7.02 -7.76 -16.82
N ALA A 93 7.86 -8.73 -16.46
CA ALA A 93 8.45 -9.69 -17.41
C ALA A 93 7.98 -11.14 -17.21
N CYS A 94 7.51 -11.53 -16.02
CA CYS A 94 7.11 -12.92 -15.77
C CYS A 94 5.75 -13.27 -16.41
N PRO A 95 5.40 -14.57 -16.58
CA PRO A 95 4.13 -14.98 -17.18
C PRO A 95 2.89 -14.36 -16.54
N ARG A 96 2.88 -14.21 -15.20
CA ARG A 96 1.79 -13.57 -14.45
C ARG A 96 1.64 -12.10 -14.81
N CYS A 97 2.75 -11.35 -14.83
CA CYS A 97 2.71 -9.95 -15.24
C CYS A 97 2.26 -9.79 -16.69
N ARG A 98 2.71 -10.64 -17.62
CA ARG A 98 2.27 -10.60 -19.02
C ARG A 98 0.79 -10.93 -19.20
N ALA A 99 0.20 -11.70 -18.28
CA ALA A 99 -1.23 -11.98 -18.25
C ALA A 99 -2.06 -10.87 -17.56
N GLY A 100 -1.43 -9.80 -17.05
CA GLY A 100 -2.09 -8.75 -16.27
C GLY A 100 -2.26 -9.08 -14.78
N ASP A 101 -1.85 -10.27 -14.34
CA ASP A 101 -1.85 -10.68 -12.94
C ASP A 101 -0.62 -10.15 -12.20
N THR A 102 -0.38 -8.83 -12.23
CA THR A 102 0.79 -8.18 -11.61
C THR A 102 0.88 -8.43 -10.11
N HIS A 103 -0.27 -8.50 -9.43
CA HIS A 103 -0.41 -8.87 -8.01
C HIS A 103 0.06 -10.31 -7.69
N LEU A 104 0.27 -11.17 -8.70
CA LEU A 104 0.80 -12.53 -8.57
C LEU A 104 2.19 -12.66 -9.20
N CYS A 105 2.95 -11.57 -9.26
CA CYS A 105 4.31 -11.56 -9.82
C CYS A 105 5.17 -12.67 -9.21
N ALA A 106 5.88 -13.43 -10.07
CA ALA A 106 6.78 -14.49 -9.62
C ALA A 106 8.06 -13.97 -8.97
N ASN A 107 8.42 -12.71 -9.23
CA ASN A 107 9.56 -12.01 -8.65
C ASN A 107 9.01 -11.02 -7.63
N TYR A 108 8.85 -11.47 -6.38
CA TYR A 108 8.24 -10.67 -5.33
C TYR A 108 9.17 -9.53 -4.88
N ASP A 109 8.65 -8.31 -4.90
CA ASP A 109 9.24 -7.10 -4.34
C ASP A 109 8.08 -6.18 -3.92
N ALA A 110 8.14 -5.59 -2.74
CA ALA A 110 7.05 -4.83 -2.14
C ALA A 110 7.57 -3.73 -1.18
N VAL A 111 6.89 -2.60 -1.23
CA VAL A 111 7.16 -1.40 -0.43
C VAL A 111 6.81 -1.66 1.02
N GLY A 112 7.72 -1.43 1.97
CA GLY A 112 7.49 -1.74 3.39
C GLY A 112 7.74 -3.21 3.78
N PHE A 113 8.21 -4.04 2.85
CA PHE A 113 8.46 -5.48 3.06
C PHE A 113 9.87 -5.89 2.66
N THR A 114 10.19 -5.74 1.38
CA THR A 114 11.53 -6.03 0.80
C THR A 114 12.28 -4.75 0.46
N ARG A 115 11.57 -3.62 0.43
CA ARG A 115 12.08 -2.25 0.31
C ARG A 115 11.55 -1.40 1.47
N GLY A 116 12.19 -0.27 1.72
CA GLY A 116 11.70 0.72 2.68
C GLY A 116 10.32 1.27 2.28
N GLY A 117 9.48 1.56 3.28
CA GLY A 117 8.12 2.04 3.14
C GLY A 117 7.88 3.41 3.77
N GLY A 118 6.60 3.77 3.87
CA GLY A 118 6.11 5.10 4.26
C GLY A 118 6.27 5.46 5.74
N TRP A 119 6.81 4.58 6.60
CA TRP A 119 7.14 4.91 8.00
C TRP A 119 8.50 5.62 8.15
N GLY A 120 9.18 5.93 7.04
CA GLY A 120 10.25 6.92 6.97
C GLY A 120 9.75 8.27 6.47
N GLU A 121 10.46 9.36 6.79
CA GLU A 121 10.12 10.68 6.24
C GLU A 121 10.19 10.71 4.69
N PHE A 122 10.99 9.83 4.09
CA PHE A 122 11.05 9.61 2.65
C PHE A 122 10.98 8.12 2.28
N VAL A 123 10.41 7.84 1.12
CA VAL A 123 10.32 6.51 0.50
C VAL A 123 10.77 6.61 -0.96
N VAL A 124 11.54 5.63 -1.43
CA VAL A 124 11.96 5.54 -2.84
C VAL A 124 11.25 4.36 -3.50
N VAL A 125 10.53 4.66 -4.59
CA VAL A 125 9.77 3.68 -5.35
C VAL A 125 9.92 3.90 -6.85
N PRO A 126 9.73 2.87 -7.69
CA PRO A 126 9.67 3.09 -9.13
C PRO A 126 8.53 4.04 -9.52
N ALA A 127 8.78 4.96 -10.45
CA ALA A 127 7.76 5.93 -10.90
C ALA A 127 6.46 5.26 -11.38
N ARG A 128 6.58 4.07 -11.99
CA ARG A 128 5.46 3.35 -12.62
C ARG A 128 4.40 2.81 -11.66
N ILE A 129 4.69 2.76 -10.36
CA ILE A 129 3.73 2.32 -9.33
C ILE A 129 3.15 3.48 -8.54
N LEU A 130 3.49 4.72 -8.90
CA LEU A 130 2.91 5.92 -8.33
C LEU A 130 1.64 6.30 -9.08
N HIS A 131 0.64 6.74 -8.32
CA HIS A 131 -0.62 7.25 -8.82
C HIS A 131 -0.81 8.67 -8.30
N ARG A 132 -1.09 9.62 -9.20
CA ARG A 132 -1.37 11.01 -8.83
C ARG A 132 -2.63 11.10 -7.99
N LEU A 133 -2.52 11.85 -6.89
CA LEU A 133 -3.61 12.13 -5.98
C LEU A 133 -4.28 13.46 -6.38
N PRO A 134 -5.60 13.48 -6.68
CA PRO A 134 -6.30 14.71 -6.99
C PRO A 134 -6.28 15.71 -5.82
N ASP A 135 -6.28 17.01 -6.12
CA ASP A 135 -6.10 18.06 -5.12
C ASP A 135 -7.16 18.07 -4.01
N HIS A 136 -8.38 17.62 -4.32
CA HIS A 136 -9.49 17.60 -3.36
C HIS A 136 -9.43 16.41 -2.38
N VAL A 137 -8.59 15.41 -2.61
CA VAL A 137 -8.46 14.24 -1.73
C VAL A 137 -7.39 14.54 -0.69
N SER A 138 -7.69 14.45 0.61
CA SER A 138 -6.69 14.67 1.67
C SER A 138 -5.65 13.54 1.72
N PHE A 139 -4.49 13.79 2.31
CA PHE A 139 -3.46 12.75 2.46
C PHE A 139 -3.96 11.59 3.35
N GLU A 140 -4.70 11.88 4.42
CA GLU A 140 -5.27 10.88 5.32
C GLU A 140 -6.28 9.97 4.60
N ALA A 141 -7.15 10.56 3.78
CA ALA A 141 -8.08 9.77 2.97
C ALA A 141 -7.33 8.93 1.92
N ALA A 142 -6.24 9.46 1.37
CA ALA A 142 -5.44 8.81 0.35
C ALA A 142 -4.67 7.57 0.86
N VAL A 143 -4.34 7.49 2.16
CA VAL A 143 -3.76 6.29 2.79
C VAL A 143 -4.67 5.06 2.56
N LEU A 144 -5.98 5.26 2.50
CA LEU A 144 -6.96 4.18 2.30
C LEU A 144 -7.03 3.67 0.86
N VAL A 145 -6.27 4.24 -0.09
CA VAL A 145 -6.31 3.82 -1.50
C VAL A 145 -5.73 2.41 -1.68
N GLU A 146 -4.60 2.10 -1.03
CA GLU A 146 -3.99 0.77 -1.10
C GLU A 146 -4.92 -0.33 -0.53
N PRO A 147 -5.43 -0.24 0.71
CA PRO A 147 -6.34 -1.25 1.23
C PRO A 147 -7.69 -1.21 0.52
N GLY A 148 -8.11 -0.04 0.03
CA GLY A 148 -9.30 0.14 -0.82
C GLY A 148 -9.19 -0.62 -2.13
N ALA A 149 -8.01 -0.65 -2.77
CA ALA A 149 -7.78 -1.41 -4.00
C ALA A 149 -7.91 -2.93 -3.75
N CYS A 150 -7.41 -3.42 -2.62
CA CYS A 150 -7.61 -4.81 -2.19
C CYS A 150 -9.10 -5.15 -2.05
N VAL A 151 -9.88 -4.26 -1.44
CA VAL A 151 -11.34 -4.39 -1.32
C VAL A 151 -12.03 -4.37 -2.69
N VAL A 152 -11.69 -3.42 -3.57
CA VAL A 152 -12.26 -3.34 -4.93
C VAL A 152 -12.03 -4.66 -5.68
N LYS A 153 -10.81 -5.20 -5.62
CA LYS A 153 -10.49 -6.49 -6.26
C LYS A 153 -11.34 -7.64 -5.72
N ALA A 154 -11.59 -7.68 -4.41
CA ALA A 154 -12.47 -8.68 -3.80
C ALA A 154 -13.93 -8.53 -4.28
N LEU A 155 -14.44 -7.30 -4.33
CA LEU A 155 -15.82 -7.02 -4.77
C LEU A 155 -16.02 -7.30 -6.27
N GLU A 156 -15.03 -7.04 -7.13
CA GLU A 156 -15.07 -7.42 -8.54
C GLU A 156 -15.20 -8.94 -8.74
N ARG A 157 -14.57 -9.73 -7.86
CA ARG A 157 -14.71 -11.19 -7.85
C ARG A 157 -16.06 -11.65 -7.30
N ALA A 158 -16.61 -10.91 -6.32
CA ALA A 158 -17.93 -11.18 -5.76
C ALA A 158 -19.06 -10.88 -6.77
N ARG A 159 -18.82 -10.00 -7.75
CA ARG A 159 -19.78 -9.65 -8.83
C ARG A 159 -21.15 -9.22 -8.29
N ILE A 160 -21.15 -8.34 -7.30
CA ILE A 160 -22.38 -7.81 -6.70
C ILE A 160 -23.22 -7.12 -7.78
N GLU A 161 -24.46 -7.57 -7.94
CA GLU A 161 -25.46 -6.95 -8.80
C GLU A 161 -26.38 -6.01 -8.01
N PRO A 162 -26.99 -5.01 -8.67
CA PRO A 162 -27.97 -4.14 -8.03
C PRO A 162 -29.11 -4.91 -7.38
N ALA A 163 -29.61 -4.41 -6.26
CA ALA A 163 -30.69 -4.99 -5.46
C ALA A 163 -30.37 -6.35 -4.79
N GLU A 164 -29.14 -6.86 -4.85
CA GLU A 164 -28.74 -8.04 -4.08
C GLU A 164 -28.57 -7.73 -2.58
N THR A 165 -28.58 -8.79 -1.77
CA THR A 165 -28.17 -8.72 -0.36
C THR A 165 -26.71 -9.13 -0.24
N VAL A 166 -25.88 -8.26 0.35
CA VAL A 166 -24.44 -8.48 0.50
C VAL A 166 -24.10 -8.74 1.96
N GLY A 167 -23.46 -9.86 2.24
CA GLY A 167 -22.90 -10.16 3.57
C GLY A 167 -21.43 -9.74 3.66
N VAL A 168 -21.06 -8.99 4.71
CA VAL A 168 -19.68 -8.64 5.04
C VAL A 168 -19.32 -9.28 6.38
N ILE A 169 -18.33 -10.18 6.38
CA ILE A 169 -17.84 -10.86 7.59
C ILE A 169 -16.54 -10.20 8.03
N GLY A 170 -16.54 -9.66 9.25
CA GLY A 170 -15.48 -8.81 9.80
C GLY A 170 -15.84 -7.31 9.69
N VAL A 171 -15.73 -6.59 10.80
CA VAL A 171 -16.09 -5.16 10.90
C VAL A 171 -14.91 -4.25 11.28
N GLY A 172 -13.68 -4.76 11.12
CA GLY A 172 -12.46 -3.94 11.20
C GLY A 172 -12.28 -3.02 9.98
N ALA A 173 -11.12 -2.39 9.85
CA ALA A 173 -10.83 -1.40 8.80
C ALA A 173 -11.22 -1.88 7.38
N MET A 174 -10.80 -3.08 6.99
CA MET A 174 -11.14 -3.68 5.70
C MET A 174 -12.64 -3.93 5.52
N GLY A 175 -13.34 -4.35 6.58
CA GLY A 175 -14.79 -4.56 6.56
C GLY A 175 -15.55 -3.25 6.40
N ALA A 176 -15.12 -2.19 7.11
CA ALA A 176 -15.67 -0.86 6.94
C ALA A 176 -15.47 -0.33 5.50
N LEU A 177 -14.26 -0.49 4.93
CA LEU A 177 -14.00 -0.15 3.53
C LEU A 177 -14.89 -0.96 2.57
N ALA A 178 -15.01 -2.28 2.78
CA ALA A 178 -15.88 -3.14 1.99
C ALA A 178 -17.34 -2.69 2.01
N ILE A 179 -17.89 -2.35 3.18
CA ILE A 179 -19.26 -1.83 3.30
C ILE A 179 -19.40 -0.53 2.52
N ARG A 180 -18.45 0.41 2.64
CA ARG A 180 -18.52 1.71 1.95
C ARG A 180 -18.42 1.56 0.44
N ILE A 181 -17.51 0.73 -0.06
CA ILE A 181 -17.29 0.53 -1.50
C ILE A 181 -18.42 -0.32 -2.11
N ALA A 182 -18.94 -1.33 -1.40
CA ALA A 182 -20.05 -2.15 -1.87
C ALA A 182 -21.33 -1.34 -2.10
N ARG A 183 -21.57 -0.26 -1.33
CA ARG A 183 -22.70 0.66 -1.56
C ARG A 183 -22.70 1.28 -2.96
N LEU A 184 -21.55 1.42 -3.61
CA LEU A 184 -21.44 1.93 -4.98
C LEU A 184 -22.05 0.97 -6.03
N ARG A 185 -22.34 -0.29 -5.64
CA ARG A 185 -23.00 -1.29 -6.49
C ARG A 185 -24.52 -1.34 -6.33
N SER A 186 -25.10 -0.43 -5.54
CA SER A 186 -26.54 -0.36 -5.28
C SER A 186 -27.19 -1.67 -4.76
N PRO A 187 -26.61 -2.34 -3.74
CA PRO A 187 -27.25 -3.50 -3.12
C PRO A 187 -28.55 -3.07 -2.43
N ALA A 188 -29.54 -3.98 -2.33
CA ALA A 188 -30.75 -3.74 -1.55
C ALA A 188 -30.46 -3.70 -0.05
N THR A 189 -29.52 -4.52 0.41
CA THR A 189 -29.14 -4.62 1.82
C THR A 189 -27.68 -5.01 1.95
N ILE A 190 -27.00 -4.43 2.94
CA ILE A 190 -25.66 -4.87 3.38
C ILE A 190 -25.78 -5.31 4.83
N VAL A 191 -25.49 -6.59 5.09
CA VAL A 191 -25.46 -7.17 6.43
C VAL A 191 -24.01 -7.33 6.85
N ALA A 192 -23.61 -6.68 7.93
CA ALA A 192 -22.27 -6.81 8.49
C ALA A 192 -22.31 -7.71 9.74
N TYR A 193 -21.45 -8.72 9.77
CA TYR A 193 -21.29 -9.63 10.90
C TYR A 193 -19.88 -9.55 11.45
N GLY A 194 -19.72 -9.34 12.75
CA GLY A 194 -18.41 -9.26 13.37
C GLY A 194 -18.49 -9.21 14.88
N LEU A 195 -17.35 -9.45 15.52
CA LEU A 195 -17.22 -9.33 16.97
C LEU A 195 -16.99 -7.85 17.32
N ARG A 196 -17.55 -7.43 18.45
CA ARG A 196 -17.19 -6.17 19.12
C ARG A 196 -16.09 -6.51 20.12
N ASP A 197 -14.90 -6.79 19.62
CA ASP A 197 -13.72 -6.95 20.47
C ASP A 197 -12.87 -5.67 20.40
#